data_AF-A0A9E0QPZ1-F1
#
_entry.id   AF-A0A9E0QPZ1-F1
#
_cell.length_a   1.000
_cell.length_b   1.000
_cell.length_c   1.000
_cell.angle_alpha   90.00
_cell.angle_beta   90.00
_cell.angle_gamma   90.00
#
_symmetry.space_group_name_H-M   'P 1'
#
loop_
_entity.id
_entity.type
_entity.pdbx_description
1 polymer ?
#
loop_
_entity_poly.entity_id
_entity_poly.type
_entity_poly.pdbx_seq_one_letter_code
_entity_poly.pdbx_strand_id
1 'polypeptide(L)' 'DSAMGALIHHITGGAEAKTFQPMNVNFGLFRPIDGFKGGRRGRIDRYKGYTDRAKAAWGEWLAAQNMSIAS' A
#
# COMPACT_ATOMS: atom_id res chain seq x y z
N ASP A 1 1.73 4.99 -0.89
CA ASP A 1 1.95 3.56 -0.57
C ASP A 1 1.52 3.14 0.84
N SER A 2 0.51 3.76 1.46
CA SER A 2 -0.06 3.23 2.70
C SER A 2 -1.12 2.16 2.41
N ALA A 3 -1.49 1.35 3.40
CA ALA A 3 -2.58 0.37 3.28
C ALA A 3 -3.92 1.01 2.89
N MET A 4 -4.25 2.13 3.53
CA MET A 4 -5.46 2.90 3.24
C MET A 4 -5.43 3.48 1.83
N GLY A 5 -4.30 4.06 1.42
CA GLY A 5 -4.14 4.62 0.08
C GLY A 5 -4.27 3.56 -1.02
N ALA A 6 -3.68 2.38 -0.82
CA ALA A 6 -3.79 1.26 -1.76
C ALA A 6 -5.24 0.78 -1.92
N LEU A 7 -5.98 0.65 -0.82
CA LEU A 7 -7.38 0.24 -0.85
C LEU A 7 -8.28 1.30 -1.52
N ILE A 8 -8.11 2.58 -1.17
CA ILE A 8 -8.89 3.66 -1.78
C ILE A 8 -8.61 3.72 -3.28
N HIS A 9 -7.34 3.65 -3.69
CA HIS A 9 -6.98 3.61 -5.11
C HIS A 9 -7.57 2.42 -5.85
N HIS A 10 -7.67 1.23 -5.23
CA HIS A 10 -8.35 0.08 -5.83
C HIS A 10 -9.85 0.33 -6.03
N ILE A 11 -10.50 1.00 -5.06
CA ILE A 11 -11.93 1.33 -5.11
C ILE A 11 -12.22 2.43 -6.15
N THR A 12 -11.36 3.45 -6.23
CA THR A 12 -11.61 4.65 -7.05
C THR A 12 -10.89 4.65 -8.40
N GLY A 13 -9.89 3.79 -8.59
CA GLY A 13 -8.98 3.77 -9.75
C GLY A 13 -9.52 3.15 -11.03
N GLY A 14 -10.84 2.98 -11.14
CA GLY A 14 -11.47 2.69 -12.43
C GLY A 14 -11.25 1.26 -12.95
N ALA A 15 -11.24 0.25 -12.09
CA ALA A 15 -11.58 -1.09 -12.57
C ALA A 15 -12.92 -0.97 -13.33
N GLU A 16 -13.00 -1.51 -14.55
CA GLU A 16 -14.26 -1.53 -15.29
C GLU A 16 -15.33 -2.03 -14.32
N ALA A 17 -16.46 -1.32 -14.15
CA ALA A 17 -17.43 -1.67 -13.10
C ALA A 17 -17.87 -3.15 -13.17
N LYS A 18 -17.75 -3.76 -14.35
CA LYS A 18 -18.01 -5.19 -14.62
C LYS A 18 -16.96 -6.15 -14.08
N THR A 19 -15.71 -5.70 -13.91
CA THR A 19 -14.58 -6.51 -13.43
C THR A 19 -14.11 -6.13 -12.02
N PHE A 20 -14.60 -5.00 -11.48
CA PHE A 20 -14.34 -4.64 -10.10
C PHE A 20 -14.80 -5.74 -9.16
N GLN A 21 -13.90 -6.16 -8.28
CA GLN A 21 -14.21 -7.01 -7.14
C GLN A 21 -13.89 -6.24 -5.86
N PRO A 22 -14.82 -6.19 -4.90
CA PRO A 22 -14.51 -5.67 -3.58
C PRO A 22 -13.45 -6.57 -2.94
N MET A 23 -12.46 -5.95 -2.30
CA MET A 23 -11.37 -6.65 -1.64
C MET A 23 -11.08 -6.01 -0.29
N ASN A 24 -10.80 -6.86 0.71
CA ASN A 24 -10.06 -6.41 1.89
C ASN A 24 -8.61 -6.08 1.50
N VAL A 25 -7.97 -5.22 2.28
CA VAL A 25 -6.57 -4.87 2.04
C VAL A 25 -5.68 -6.12 2.06
N ASN A 26 -4.83 -6.24 1.07
CA ASN A 26 -3.85 -7.31 0.94
C ASN A 26 -2.63 -6.81 0.15
N PHE A 27 -1.52 -7.54 0.17
CA PHE A 27 -0.29 -7.12 -0.49
C PHE A 27 -0.37 -7.03 -2.02
N GLY A 28 -1.38 -7.64 -2.65
CA GLY A 28 -1.62 -7.53 -4.09
C GLY A 28 -2.12 -6.15 -4.53
N LEU A 29 -2.65 -5.34 -3.60
CA LEU A 29 -3.09 -3.97 -3.87
C LEU A 29 -1.94 -2.95 -3.89
N PHE A 30 -0.76 -3.32 -3.41
CA PHE A 30 0.38 -2.43 -3.34
C PHE A 30 1.16 -2.45 -4.65
N ARG A 31 1.78 -1.32 -5.01
CA ARG A 31 2.78 -1.27 -6.08
C ARG A 31 3.85 -2.33 -5.81
N PRO A 32 4.34 -3.11 -6.79
CA PRO A 32 5.38 -4.09 -6.54
C PRO A 32 6.63 -3.51 -5.86
N ILE A 33 7.39 -4.36 -5.16
CA ILE A 33 8.75 -4.02 -4.73
C ILE A 33 9.73 -4.99 -5.39
N ASP A 34 10.73 -4.40 -6.02
CA ASP A 34 11.80 -5.11 -6.71
C ASP A 34 12.91 -5.54 -5.74
N GLY A 35 13.88 -6.31 -6.24
CA GLY A 35 15.07 -6.68 -5.47
C GLY A 35 14.87 -7.84 -4.49
N PHE A 36 13.68 -8.43 -4.42
CA PHE A 36 13.42 -9.61 -3.60
C PHE A 36 13.29 -10.89 -4.43
N LYS A 37 13.66 -12.03 -3.84
CA LYS A 37 13.46 -13.33 -4.46
C LYS A 37 11.96 -13.63 -4.68
N GLY A 38 11.63 -14.25 -5.80
CA GLY A 38 10.28 -14.73 -6.09
C GLY A 38 9.86 -15.93 -5.23
N GLY A 39 8.58 -16.33 -5.38
CA GLY A 39 8.04 -17.55 -4.77
C GLY A 39 7.93 -17.52 -3.24
N ARG A 40 7.82 -18.72 -2.65
CA ARG A 40 7.65 -18.91 -1.20
C ARG A 40 8.84 -18.38 -0.40
N ARG A 41 10.06 -18.58 -0.89
CA ARG A 41 11.30 -18.21 -0.18
C ARG A 41 11.43 -16.71 0.04
N GLY A 42 11.13 -15.88 -0.96
CA GLY A 42 11.17 -14.42 -0.77
C GLY A 42 9.85 -13.79 -0.31
N ARG A 43 8.83 -14.59 0.05
CA ARG A 43 7.55 -14.05 0.53
C ARG A 43 7.71 -13.27 1.82
N ILE A 44 8.50 -13.79 2.77
CA ILE A 44 8.70 -13.17 4.09
C ILE A 44 9.34 -11.79 3.92
N ASP A 45 10.45 -11.73 3.19
CA ASP A 45 11.19 -10.48 2.98
C ASP A 45 10.37 -9.47 2.18
N ARG A 46 9.65 -9.91 1.12
CA ARG A 46 8.76 -9.03 0.36
C ARG A 46 7.64 -8.44 1.22
N TYR A 47 7.02 -9.26 2.06
CA TYR A 47 5.91 -8.82 2.91
C TYR A 47 6.41 -7.82 3.96
N LYS A 48 7.60 -8.03 4.50
CA LYS A 48 8.27 -7.05 5.35
C LYS A 48 8.55 -5.76 4.58
N GLY A 49 9.11 -5.84 3.37
CA GLY A 49 9.37 -4.67 2.53
C GLY A 49 8.11 -3.84 2.24
N TYR A 50 6.99 -4.50 1.92
CA TYR A 50 5.71 -3.80 1.77
C TYR A 50 5.28 -3.10 3.05
N THR A 51 5.41 -3.80 4.18
CA THR A 51 5.01 -3.27 5.49
C THR A 51 5.86 -2.06 5.88
N ASP A 52 7.17 -2.12 5.68
CA ASP A 52 8.10 -1.04 6.02
C ASP A 52 7.83 0.21 5.16
N ARG A 53 7.69 0.04 3.84
CA ARG A 53 7.34 1.14 2.93
C ARG A 53 5.98 1.76 3.27
N ALA A 54 5.01 0.93 3.64
CA ALA A 54 3.68 1.41 4.02
C ALA A 54 3.68 2.18 5.34
N LYS A 55 4.45 1.73 6.34
CA LYS A 55 4.63 2.42 7.62
C LYS A 55 5.32 3.77 7.42
N ALA A 56 6.39 3.81 6.61
CA ALA A 56 7.10 5.06 6.30
C ALA A 56 6.16 6.08 5.64
N ALA A 57 5.47 5.69 4.56
CA ALA A 57 4.55 6.57 3.85
C ALA A 57 3.39 7.07 4.74
N TRP A 58 2.90 6.23 5.66
CA TRP A 58 1.87 6.65 6.62
C TRP A 58 2.41 7.65 7.65
N GLY A 59 3.60 7.40 8.19
CA GLY A 59 4.25 8.30 9.13
C GLY A 59 4.54 9.68 8.53
N GLU A 60 5.03 9.72 7.29
CA GLU A 60 5.25 10.97 6.54
C GLU A 60 3.95 11.75 6.36
N TRP A 61 2.86 11.07 5.99
CA TRP A 61 1.55 11.70 5.85
C TRP A 61 1.04 12.29 7.16
N LEU A 62 1.12 11.54 8.27
CA LEU A 62 0.72 12.02 9.60
C LEU A 62 1.54 13.24 10.04
N ALA A 63 2.86 13.22 9.84
CA ALA A 63 3.72 14.34 10.17
C ALA A 63 3.34 15.60 9.39
N ALA A 64 3.00 15.46 8.10
CA ALA A 64 2.51 16.57 7.29
C ALA A 64 1.17 17.12 7.80
N GLN A 65 0.24 16.28 8.26
CA GLN A 65 -1.02 16.74 8.86
C GLN A 65 -0.78 17.52 10.16
N ASN A 66 0.13 17.04 11.02
CA ASN A 66 0.46 17.73 12.26
C ASN A 66 1.12 19.10 12.00
N MET A 67 1.97 19.21 10.99
CA MET A 67 2.59 20.47 10.60
C MET A 67 1.57 21.48 10.07
N SER A 68 0.55 21.03 9.34
CA SER A 68 -0.53 21.89 8.82
C SER A 68 -1.46 22.44 9.91
N ILE A 69 -1.57 21.78 11.06
CA ILE A 69 -2.45 22.21 12.16
C ILE A 69 -1.72 23.20 13.09
N ALA A 70 -0.39 23.13 13.14
CA ALA A 70 0.44 23.97 13.99
C ALA A 70 0.83 25.33 13.36
N SER A 71 0.52 25.53 12.08
CA SER A 71 0.70 26.76 11.30
C SER A 71 -0.60 27.54 11.16
#